data_AF-A0A964K2X6-F1
#
_entry.id   AF-A0A964K2X6-F1
#
_cell.length_a   1.000
_cell.length_b   1.000
_cell.length_c   1.000
_cell.angle_alpha   90.00
_cell.angle_beta   90.00
_cell.angle_gamma   90.00
#
_symmetry.space_group_name_H-M   'P 1'
#
loop_
_entity.id
_entity.type
_entity.pdbx_description
1 polymer ?
#
loop_
_entity_poly.entity_id
_entity_poly.type
_entity_poly.pdbx_seq_one_letter_code
_entity_poly.pdbx_strand_id
1 'polypeptide(L)' 'MGDGKQIDLLISDMMMPGMDGPTLIGHARRRRPDLLVVCISGYAEEAMRAQLAQHKNIAFLANPSA' A
#
# COMPACT_ATOMS: atom_id res chain seq x y z
N MET A 1 19.47 11.94 -19.81
CA MET A 1 18.60 10.75 -19.71
C MET A 1 18.10 10.76 -18.27
N GLY A 2 16.82 11.07 -18.06
CA GLY A 2 16.34 11.56 -16.76
C GLY A 2 16.67 10.60 -15.61
N ASP A 3 17.26 11.13 -14.54
CA ASP A 3 17.40 10.48 -13.25
C ASP A 3 16.00 10.18 -12.70
N GLY A 4 15.41 9.09 -13.16
CA GLY A 4 14.12 8.60 -12.69
C GLY A 4 14.30 8.22 -11.23
N LYS A 5 14.01 9.16 -10.31
CA LYS A 5 14.16 8.98 -8.87
C LYS A 5 13.61 7.61 -8.48
N GLN A 6 14.51 6.78 -7.95
CA GLN A 6 14.14 5.49 -7.37
C GLN A 6 13.11 5.76 -6.27
N ILE A 7 11.97 5.07 -6.34
CA ILE A 7 10.95 5.16 -5.30
C ILE A 7 11.13 3.92 -4.44
N ASP A 8 11.52 4.14 -3.19
CA ASP A 8 11.76 3.07 -2.22
C ASP A 8 10.55 2.82 -1.31
N LEU A 9 9.63 3.79 -1.21
CA LEU A 9 8.47 3.76 -0.32
C LEU A 9 7.20 4.30 -1.01
N LEU A 10 6.10 3.56 -0.88
CA LEU A 10 4.75 3.96 -1.24
C LEU A 10 3.92 4.08 0.03
N ILE A 11 3.28 5.24 0.24
CA ILE A 11 2.32 5.45 1.33
C ILE A 11 0.95 5.69 0.69
N SER A 12 -0.07 4.93 1.08
CA SER A 12 -1.42 5.05 0.54
C SER A 12 -2.47 4.85 1.62
N ASP A 13 -3.60 5.55 1.52
CA ASP A 13 -4.81 5.17 2.24
C ASP A 13 -5.41 3.90 1.61
N MET A 14 -6.10 3.10 2.42
CA MET A 14 -6.85 1.93 2.00
C MET A 14 -8.22 2.28 1.41
N MET A 15 -8.81 3.38 1.84
CA MET A 15 -10.12 3.86 1.40
C MET A 15 -9.95 5.01 0.42
N MET A 16 -9.94 4.71 -0.88
CA MET A 16 -9.84 5.70 -1.96
C MET A 16 -11.02 5.56 -2.93
N PRO A 17 -11.59 6.67 -3.42
CA PRO A 17 -12.61 6.62 -4.47
C PRO A 17 -11.99 6.21 -5.81
N GLY A 18 -12.57 5.19 -6.47
CA GLY A 18 -12.20 4.75 -7.83
C GLY A 18 -11.15 3.63 -7.92
N MET A 19 -10.31 3.44 -6.90
CA MET A 19 -9.38 2.31 -6.81
C MET A 19 -9.11 1.99 -5.35
N ASP A 20 -9.17 0.72 -4.95
CA ASP A 20 -8.86 0.32 -3.57
C ASP A 20 -7.35 0.13 -3.35
N GLY A 21 -6.93 0.30 -2.08
CA GLY A 21 -5.53 0.14 -1.68
C GLY A 21 -4.87 -1.17 -2.15
N PRO A 22 -5.52 -2.35 -2.04
CA PRO A 22 -4.92 -3.60 -2.49
C PRO A 22 -4.66 -3.67 -3.99
N THR A 23 -5.57 -3.15 -4.82
CA THR A 23 -5.36 -3.12 -6.26
C THR A 23 -4.13 -2.29 -6.59
N LEU A 24 -4.01 -1.09 -6.00
CA LEU A 24 -2.83 -0.23 -6.16
C LEU A 24 -1.54 -0.96 -5.78
N ILE A 25 -1.54 -1.64 -4.63
CA ILE A 25 -0.38 -2.39 -4.12
C ILE A 25 -0.03 -3.53 -5.08
N GLY A 26 -1.03 -4.24 -5.60
CA GLY A 26 -0.83 -5.27 -6.62
C GLY A 26 -0.18 -4.72 -7.90
N HIS A 27 -0.60 -3.55 -8.38
CA HIS A 27 0.04 -2.87 -9.51
C HIS A 27 1.47 -2.44 -9.19
N ALA A 28 1.71 -1.90 -7.99
CA ALA A 28 3.03 -1.46 -7.55
C ALA A 28 4.01 -2.63 -7.45
N ARG A 29 3.58 -3.75 -6.84
CA ARG A 29 4.37 -4.98 -6.70
C ARG A 29 4.76 -5.60 -8.04
N ARG A 30 3.87 -5.57 -9.03
CA ARG A 30 4.21 -6.06 -10.39
C ARG A 30 5.34 -5.27 -11.05
N ARG A 31 5.49 -3.99 -10.71
CA ARG A 31 6.53 -3.11 -11.28
C ARG A 31 7.79 -3.07 -10.40
N ARG A 32 7.62 -3.13 -9.09
CA ARG A 32 8.71 -3.06 -8.10
C ARG A 32 8.41 -4.04 -6.95
N PRO A 33 8.87 -5.29 -7.06
CA PRO A 33 8.62 -6.33 -6.07
C PRO A 33 9.15 -5.97 -4.67
N ASP A 34 10.23 -5.19 -4.59
CA ASP A 34 10.92 -4.86 -3.35
C ASP A 34 10.43 -3.58 -2.66
N LEU A 35 9.56 -2.81 -3.33
CA LEU A 35 9.04 -1.53 -2.84
C LEU A 35 8.45 -1.66 -1.44
N LEU A 36 8.83 -0.78 -0.50
CA LEU A 36 8.17 -0.71 0.80
C LEU A 36 6.80 -0.07 0.63
N VAL A 37 5.78 -0.63 1.27
CA VAL A 37 4.42 -0.11 1.23
C VAL A 37 3.94 0.13 2.65
N VAL A 38 3.45 1.35 2.92
CA VAL A 38 2.78 1.71 4.17
C VAL A 38 1.33 2.04 3.86
N CYS A 39 0.42 1.27 4.44
CA CYS A 39 -1.01 1.45 4.30
C CYS A 39 -1.55 2.21 5.51
N ILE A 40 -2.14 3.38 5.29
CA ILE A 40 -2.86 4.12 6.32
C ILE A 40 -4.31 3.66 6.25
N SER A 41 -4.90 3.30 7.38
CA SER A 41 -6.30 2.85 7.40
C SER A 41 -7.04 3.36 8.62
N GLY A 42 -8.18 3.98 8.37
CA GLY A 42 -9.23 4.13 9.36
C GLY A 42 -10.23 3.01 9.15
N TYR A 43 -10.37 2.10 10.12
CA TYR A 43 -11.23 0.91 9.99
C TYR A 43 -11.00 0.13 8.66
N ALA A 44 -9.76 -0.24 8.33
CA ALA A 44 -9.57 -1.23 7.27
C ALA A 44 -10.15 -2.57 7.73
N GLU A 45 -11.01 -3.18 6.92
CA GLU A 45 -11.54 -4.51 7.21
C GLU A 45 -10.41 -5.52 7.45
N GLU A 46 -10.57 -6.35 8.48
CA GLU A 46 -9.60 -7.38 8.87
C GLU A 46 -9.20 -8.29 7.69
N ALA A 47 -10.17 -8.59 6.81
CA ALA A 47 -9.96 -9.39 5.60
C ALA A 47 -8.95 -8.73 4.65
N MET A 48 -9.00 -7.40 4.53
CA MET A 48 -8.08 -6.61 3.71
C MET A 48 -6.65 -6.67 4.26
N ARG A 49 -6.51 -6.57 5.58
CA ARG A 49 -5.22 -6.70 6.26
C ARG A 49 -4.65 -8.10 6.08
N ALA A 50 -5.46 -9.14 6.23
CA ALA A 50 -5.05 -10.52 6.01
C ALA A 50 -4.59 -10.74 4.56
N GLN A 51 -5.33 -10.22 3.58
CA GLN A 51 -4.96 -10.29 2.17
C GLN A 51 -3.65 -9.54 1.89
N LEU A 52 -3.35 -8.45 2.58
CA LEU A 52 -2.12 -7.71 2.33
C LEU A 52 -0.92 -8.23 3.14
N ALA A 53 -1.15 -8.85 4.29
CA ALA A 53 -0.11 -9.46 5.13
C ALA A 53 0.65 -10.60 4.43
N GLN A 54 0.06 -11.22 3.40
CA GLN A 54 0.76 -12.23 2.59
C GLN A 54 1.89 -11.64 1.72
N HIS A 55 1.91 -10.32 1.53
CA HIS A 55 2.95 -9.64 0.78
C HIS A 55 4.10 -9.20 1.69
N LYS A 56 5.34 -9.41 1.23
CA LYS A 56 6.54 -8.89 1.90
C LYS A 56 6.54 -7.36 1.87
N ASN A 57 7.23 -6.72 2.82
CA ASN A 57 7.46 -5.27 2.83
C ASN A 57 6.17 -4.42 2.88
N ILE A 58 5.16 -4.87 3.62
CA ILE A 58 3.93 -4.08 3.90
C ILE A 58 3.85 -3.77 5.39
N ALA A 59 3.64 -2.50 5.72
CA ALA A 59 3.34 -2.03 7.07
C ALA A 59 1.98 -1.32 7.08
N PHE A 60 1.33 -1.32 8.24
CA PHE A 60 0.03 -0.67 8.42
C PHE A 60 0.10 0.36 9.54
N LEU A 61 -0.46 1.54 9.27
CA LEU A 61 -0.63 2.61 10.25
C LEU A 61 -2.14 2.84 10.47
N ALA A 62 -2.50 3.07 11.73
CA ALA A 62 -3.84 3.49 12.08
C ALA A 62 -4.03 4.97 11.67
N ASN A 63 -5.10 5.26 10.94
CA ASN A 63 -5.49 6.64 10.66
C ASN A 63 -5.98 7.27 11.99
N PRO A 64 -5.46 8.45 12.38
CA PRO A 64 -5.83 9.10 13.65
C PRO A 64 -7.31 9.50 13.77
N SER A 65 -8.07 9.50 12.67
CA SER A 65 -9.48 9.88 12.64
C SER A 65 -10.46 8.70 12.75
N ALA A 66 -9.99 7.47 12.97
CA ALA A 66 -10.80 6.27 13.13
C ALA A 66 -10.97 5.84 14.59
#